data_AF-A0A8J5QQ66-F1
#
_entry.id   AF-A0A8J5QQ66-F1
#
_cell.length_a   1.000
_cell.length_b   1.000
_cell.length_c   1.000
_cell.angle_alpha   90.00
_cell.angle_beta   90.00
_cell.angle_gamma   90.00
#
_symmetry.space_group_name_H-M   'P 1'
#
loop_
_entity.id
_entity.type
_entity.pdbx_description
1 polymer ?
#
loop_
_entity_poly.entity_id
_entity_poly.type
_entity_poly.pdbx_seq_one_letter_code
_entity_poly.pdbx_strand_id
1 'polypeptide(L)'
;YLVEAGWCTDGKVICITEPRRVAATSLANRVADERGCILGTEVGYSIRFDDCTDETTKIKKRKDLKVIVSSATVDAEELRDYFNISTSKDPKDSTSTILSVEGRLYPVDIFYVKEPVPDYVKAVVDTALKIHSNEEPGDILAFLTGMDEVDRAVSLLKEHAELIKEGKQKLMPLPMYGSLPNNDQLKVFWKAPNNTRKVVIATNIAETSITIPNIVYSKNYA
;
A
#
# COMPACT_ATOMS: atom_id res chain seq x y z
N TYR A 1 -3.43 13.90 13.90
CA TYR A 1 -2.21 14.41 14.54
C TYR A 1 -1.76 15.79 14.06
N LEU A 2 -1.08 15.96 12.91
CA LEU A 2 -0.50 17.26 12.54
C LEU A 2 -1.53 18.38 12.37
N VAL A 3 -2.69 18.06 11.78
CA VAL A 3 -3.82 19.00 11.66
C VAL A 3 -4.32 19.42 13.06
N GLU A 4 -4.50 18.47 13.97
CA GLU A 4 -4.97 18.72 15.35
C GLU A 4 -3.95 19.50 16.18
N ALA A 5 -2.65 19.31 15.89
CA ALA A 5 -1.56 20.07 16.48
C ALA A 5 -1.48 21.53 15.96
N GLY A 6 -2.42 21.95 15.09
CA GLY A 6 -2.51 23.32 14.58
C GLY A 6 -1.56 23.63 13.43
N TRP A 7 -1.00 22.63 12.73
CA TRP A 7 -0.01 22.89 11.68
C TRP A 7 -0.62 23.45 10.38
N CYS A 8 -1.96 23.42 10.26
CA CYS A 8 -2.71 24.03 9.18
C CYS A 8 -3.26 25.43 9.52
N THR A 9 -2.86 26.05 10.64
CA THR A 9 -3.27 27.44 10.93
C THR A 9 -2.64 28.41 9.92
N ASP A 10 -3.23 29.60 9.79
CA ASP A 10 -2.72 30.68 8.93
C ASP A 10 -2.64 30.34 7.43
N GLY A 11 -3.54 29.47 6.96
CA GLY A 11 -3.61 29.07 5.55
C GLY A 11 -2.50 28.12 5.09
N LYS A 12 -1.75 27.51 6.03
CA LYS A 12 -0.76 26.49 5.72
C LYS A 12 -1.44 25.15 5.39
N VAL A 13 -0.81 24.38 4.53
CA VAL A 13 -1.26 23.06 4.12
C VAL A 13 -0.21 22.01 4.43
N ILE A 14 -0.66 20.79 4.72
CA ILE A 14 0.22 19.62 4.88
C ILE A 14 0.18 18.85 3.56
N CYS A 15 1.36 18.62 2.99
CA CYS A 15 1.51 17.79 1.80
C CYS A 15 2.13 16.45 2.18
N ILE A 16 1.48 15.36 1.80
CA ILE A 16 2.01 14.01 1.92
C ILE A 16 2.41 13.56 0.51
N THR A 17 3.67 13.16 0.34
CA THR A 17 4.20 12.70 -0.94
C THR A 17 4.26 11.18 -0.97
N GLU A 18 3.60 10.56 -1.93
CA GLU A 18 3.60 9.12 -2.15
C GLU A 18 4.15 8.81 -3.54
N PRO A 19 5.12 7.88 -3.68
CA PRO A 19 5.74 7.57 -4.97
C PRO A 19 4.79 6.83 -5.91
N ARG A 20 3.75 6.16 -5.37
CA ARG A 20 2.76 5.41 -6.16
C ARG A 20 1.42 6.13 -6.18
N ARG A 21 0.90 6.39 -7.38
CA ARG A 21 -0.43 7.02 -7.62
C ARG A 21 -1.55 6.33 -6.82
N VAL A 22 -1.52 4.99 -6.78
CA VAL A 22 -2.55 4.20 -6.10
C VAL A 22 -2.48 4.38 -4.59
N ALA A 23 -1.27 4.41 -4.02
CA ALA A 23 -1.05 4.68 -2.61
C ALA A 23 -1.49 6.09 -2.21
N ALA A 24 -1.17 7.10 -3.03
CA ALA A 24 -1.62 8.47 -2.82
C ALA A 24 -3.16 8.57 -2.79
N THR A 25 -3.83 7.90 -3.73
CA THR A 25 -5.30 7.94 -3.84
C THR A 25 -5.98 7.16 -2.72
N SER A 26 -5.48 5.96 -2.38
CA SER A 26 -6.07 5.14 -1.31
C SER A 26 -5.84 5.76 0.07
N LEU A 27 -4.66 6.35 0.31
CA LEU A 27 -4.35 7.06 1.54
C LEU A 27 -5.28 8.27 1.72
N ALA A 28 -5.47 9.08 0.69
CA ALA A 28 -6.35 10.24 0.77
C ALA A 28 -7.81 9.85 1.04
N ASN A 29 -8.33 8.82 0.36
CA ASN A 29 -9.67 8.28 0.64
C ASN A 29 -9.80 7.83 2.11
N ARG A 30 -8.84 7.04 2.58
CA ARG A 30 -8.85 6.53 3.96
C ARG A 30 -8.80 7.66 4.99
N VAL A 31 -7.95 8.66 4.80
CA VAL A 31 -7.85 9.81 5.72
C VAL A 31 -9.14 10.64 5.69
N ALA A 32 -9.78 10.78 4.53
CA ALA A 32 -11.07 11.47 4.42
C ALA A 32 -12.17 10.74 5.20
N ASP A 33 -12.26 9.42 5.04
CA ASP A 33 -13.20 8.55 5.76
C ASP A 33 -12.96 8.59 7.28
N GLU A 34 -11.71 8.45 7.73
CA GLU A 34 -11.34 8.49 9.16
C GLU A 34 -11.64 9.86 9.80
N ARG A 35 -11.61 10.95 9.03
CA ARG A 35 -12.00 12.29 9.49
C ARG A 35 -13.49 12.60 9.32
N GLY A 36 -14.26 11.73 8.67
CA GLY A 36 -15.67 11.98 8.36
C GLY A 36 -15.88 13.17 7.41
N CYS A 37 -14.94 13.44 6.51
CA CYS A 37 -15.02 14.53 5.53
C CYS A 37 -15.16 13.99 4.10
N ILE A 38 -15.68 14.81 3.19
CA ILE A 38 -15.83 14.43 1.78
C ILE A 38 -14.47 14.60 1.09
N LEU A 39 -13.99 13.54 0.42
CA LEU A 39 -12.77 13.63 -0.39
C LEU A 39 -12.88 14.75 -1.44
N GLY A 40 -11.85 15.59 -1.53
CA GLY A 40 -11.81 16.80 -2.34
C GLY A 40 -12.14 18.09 -1.57
N THR A 41 -12.49 17.99 -0.28
CA THR A 41 -12.71 19.15 0.60
C THR A 41 -11.49 19.40 1.52
N GLU A 42 -11.55 18.97 2.77
CA GLU A 42 -10.46 19.10 3.75
C GLU A 42 -9.27 18.17 3.41
N VAL A 43 -9.56 17.02 2.79
CA VAL A 43 -8.56 16.03 2.36
C VAL A 43 -8.68 15.84 0.85
N GLY A 44 -7.55 15.82 0.14
CA GLY A 44 -7.48 15.60 -1.30
C GLY A 44 -6.15 14.99 -1.71
N TYR A 45 -6.01 14.63 -2.98
CA TYR A 45 -4.76 14.17 -3.58
C TYR A 45 -4.52 14.87 -4.91
N SER A 46 -3.25 15.03 -5.27
CA SER A 46 -2.84 15.51 -6.59
C SER A 46 -1.95 14.45 -7.25
N ILE A 47 -2.29 14.09 -8.48
CA ILE A 47 -1.59 13.10 -9.31
C ILE A 47 -1.38 13.73 -10.67
N ARG A 48 -0.19 13.58 -11.26
CA ARG A 48 0.19 14.33 -12.46
C ARG A 48 -0.74 14.06 -13.65
N PHE A 49 -1.42 15.12 -14.10
CA PHE A 49 -1.50 15.64 -15.47
C PHE A 49 -1.79 17.15 -15.37
N ASP A 50 -0.95 17.94 -16.06
CA ASP A 50 -0.85 19.41 -16.17
C ASP A 50 0.04 20.15 -15.13
N ASP A 51 0.98 20.95 -15.64
CA ASP A 51 1.99 21.73 -14.91
C ASP A 51 2.13 23.11 -15.57
N CYS A 52 1.89 24.19 -14.83
CA CYS A 52 1.87 25.58 -15.32
C CYS A 52 2.88 26.43 -14.55
N THR A 53 4.16 26.25 -14.89
CA THR A 53 5.28 27.08 -14.40
C THR A 53 5.76 28.06 -15.48
N ASP A 54 6.16 29.28 -15.11
CA ASP A 54 6.77 30.27 -16.02
C ASP A 54 8.15 30.78 -15.55
N GLU A 55 8.72 31.72 -16.32
CA GLU A 55 10.08 32.29 -16.20
C GLU A 55 10.40 32.95 -14.83
N THR A 56 9.42 33.05 -13.92
CA THR A 56 9.60 33.63 -12.57
C THR A 56 9.86 32.60 -11.45
N THR A 57 9.88 31.30 -11.77
CA THR A 57 10.02 30.22 -10.77
C THR A 57 11.44 30.17 -10.19
N LYS A 58 11.68 30.89 -9.08
CA LYS A 58 12.95 30.95 -8.35
C LYS A 58 12.82 30.23 -7.01
N ILE A 59 13.54 29.12 -6.84
CA ILE A 59 13.61 28.35 -5.58
C ILE A 59 13.84 29.30 -4.40
N LYS A 60 12.81 29.47 -3.56
CA LYS A 60 12.79 30.40 -2.43
C LYS A 60 12.98 29.58 -1.15
N LYS A 61 14.05 29.83 -0.37
CA LYS A 61 14.21 29.21 0.94
C LYS A 61 13.03 29.57 1.85
N ARG A 62 12.20 28.58 2.20
CA ARG A 62 11.04 28.72 3.09
C ARG A 62 11.44 28.29 4.51
N LYS A 63 11.81 29.25 5.35
CA LYS A 63 12.22 28.98 6.75
C LYS A 63 11.06 28.43 7.62
N ASP A 64 9.83 28.61 7.15
CA ASP A 64 8.60 28.11 7.76
C ASP A 64 8.24 26.68 7.32
N LEU A 65 8.92 26.12 6.33
CA LEU A 65 8.68 24.75 5.86
C LEU A 65 9.25 23.74 6.86
N LYS A 66 8.40 22.82 7.30
CA LYS A 66 8.78 21.67 8.11
C LYS A 66 8.67 20.40 7.26
N VAL A 67 9.67 19.52 7.34
CA VAL A 67 9.72 18.26 6.60
C VAL A 67 9.66 17.10 7.58
N ILE A 68 8.79 16.13 7.31
CA ILE A 68 8.73 14.86 8.02
C ILE A 68 9.03 13.78 6.99
N VAL A 69 10.08 12.99 7.23
CA VAL A 69 10.47 11.86 6.39
C VAL A 69 10.04 10.59 7.10
N SER A 70 9.16 9.81 6.47
CA SER A 70 8.74 8.51 6.97
C SER A 70 9.50 7.42 6.21
N SER A 71 10.17 6.52 6.93
CA SER A 71 10.87 5.37 6.35
C SER A 71 10.47 4.08 7.07
N ALA A 72 10.35 2.99 6.30
CA ALA A 72 10.16 1.64 6.83
C ALA A 72 11.47 0.86 6.98
N THR A 73 12.60 1.43 6.54
CA THR A 73 13.92 0.79 6.60
C THR A 73 14.69 1.18 7.87
N VAL A 74 15.65 0.35 8.24
CA VAL A 74 16.46 0.50 9.46
C VAL A 74 17.40 1.72 9.41
N ASP A 75 17.71 2.24 8.22
CA ASP A 75 18.67 3.34 8.07
C ASP A 75 18.05 4.74 8.26
N ALA A 76 17.39 4.92 9.39
CA ALA A 76 16.90 6.24 9.81
C ALA A 76 18.06 7.19 10.18
N GLU A 77 19.23 6.64 10.51
CA GLU A 77 20.42 7.41 10.87
C GLU A 77 21.03 8.13 9.68
N GLU A 78 21.20 7.45 8.53
CA GLU A 78 21.69 8.10 7.31
C GLU A 78 20.78 9.25 6.87
N LEU A 79 19.45 9.06 6.92
CA LEU A 79 18.49 10.12 6.60
C LEU A 79 18.56 11.29 7.58
N ARG A 80 18.67 11.02 8.89
CA ARG A 80 18.85 12.06 9.90
C ARG A 80 20.09 12.88 9.60
N ASP A 81 21.21 12.22 9.33
CA ASP A 81 22.50 12.88 9.11
C ASP A 81 22.52 13.66 7.79
N TYR A 82 21.89 13.13 6.74
CA TYR A 82 21.72 13.84 5.46
C TYR A 82 20.91 15.14 5.60
N PHE A 83 19.81 15.11 6.38
CA PHE A 83 18.95 16.29 6.57
C PHE A 83 19.37 17.19 7.74
N ASN A 84 20.34 16.78 8.56
CA ASN A 84 20.84 17.61 9.65
C ASN A 84 21.70 18.74 9.09
N ILE A 85 21.15 19.94 9.09
CA ILE A 85 21.83 21.15 8.62
C ILE A 85 22.60 21.87 9.74
N SER A 86 22.65 21.29 10.95
CA SER A 86 23.42 21.85 12.06
C SER A 86 24.92 21.73 11.80
N THR A 87 25.64 22.83 12.01
CA THR A 87 27.11 22.87 11.92
C THR A 87 27.79 22.56 13.26
N SER A 88 27.00 22.43 14.33
CA SER A 88 27.47 22.09 15.67
C SER A 88 27.68 20.58 15.80
N LYS A 89 28.72 20.20 16.56
CA LYS A 89 28.96 18.79 16.93
C LYS A 89 28.18 18.38 18.18
N ASP A 90 27.46 19.30 18.83
CA ASP A 90 26.61 18.97 19.96
C ASP A 90 25.31 18.32 19.46
N PRO A 91 24.98 17.08 19.88
CA PRO A 91 23.74 16.41 19.50
C PRO A 91 22.47 17.20 19.86
N LYS A 92 22.54 18.11 20.86
CA LYS A 92 21.40 18.95 21.27
C LYS A 92 21.08 20.07 20.28
N ASP A 93 22.05 20.44 19.43
CA ASP A 93 21.89 21.44 18.39
C ASP A 93 21.43 20.84 17.06
N SER A 94 21.10 19.53 17.04
CA SER A 94 20.61 18.85 15.84
C SER A 94 19.30 19.45 15.36
N THR A 95 19.21 19.67 14.06
CA THR A 95 17.98 20.17 13.40
C THR A 95 17.03 19.04 12.99
N SER A 96 17.44 17.79 13.19
CA SER A 96 16.69 16.59 12.81
C SER A 96 16.62 15.58 13.97
N THR A 97 15.48 14.94 14.12
CA THR A 97 15.23 13.92 15.16
C THR A 97 14.63 12.67 14.54
N ILE A 98 15.00 11.50 15.07
CA ILE A 98 14.39 10.23 14.70
C ILE A 98 13.27 9.94 15.69
N LEU A 99 12.09 9.58 15.16
CA LEU A 99 10.97 9.05 15.93
C LEU A 99 10.71 7.64 15.43
N SER A 100 10.88 6.64 16.29
CA SER A 100 10.57 5.25 15.99
C SER A 100 9.19 4.88 16.53
N VAL A 101 8.42 4.18 15.71
CA VAL A 101 7.18 3.52 16.12
C VAL A 101 7.39 2.04 15.93
N GLU A 102 7.49 1.29 17.03
CA GLU A 102 7.63 -0.16 16.97
C GLU A 102 6.30 -0.77 16.48
N GLY A 103 6.32 -1.31 15.26
CA GLY A 103 5.23 -2.11 14.75
C GLY A 103 5.14 -3.44 15.50
N ARG A 104 3.92 -3.92 15.78
CA ARG A 104 3.73 -5.30 16.23
C ARG A 104 3.78 -6.20 15.00
N LEU A 105 4.90 -6.86 14.78
CA LEU A 105 4.98 -7.97 13.84
C LEU A 105 4.36 -9.20 14.51
N TYR A 106 3.35 -9.77 13.87
CA TYR A 106 2.90 -11.11 14.22
C TYR A 106 3.86 -12.12 13.57
N PRO A 107 4.22 -13.22 14.25
CA PRO A 107 5.05 -14.26 13.65
C PRO A 107 4.34 -14.81 12.40
N VAL A 108 5.09 -14.92 11.31
CA VAL A 108 4.61 -15.47 10.03
C VAL A 108 5.42 -16.72 9.72
N ASP A 109 4.72 -17.84 9.51
CA ASP A 109 5.36 -19.07 9.05
C ASP A 109 5.70 -18.98 7.56
N ILE A 110 6.94 -19.33 7.21
CA ILE A 110 7.45 -19.23 5.84
C ILE A 110 7.60 -20.63 5.26
N PHE A 111 6.94 -20.87 4.12
CA PHE A 111 6.99 -22.13 3.40
C PHE A 111 7.66 -21.95 2.03
N TYR A 112 8.59 -22.85 1.70
CA TYR A 112 9.29 -22.86 0.43
C TYR A 112 8.91 -24.09 -0.40
N VAL A 113 8.84 -23.92 -1.72
CA VAL A 113 8.79 -25.07 -2.64
C VAL A 113 10.14 -25.79 -2.59
N LYS A 114 10.11 -27.13 -2.63
CA LYS A 114 11.33 -27.95 -2.61
C LYS A 114 12.07 -27.91 -3.95
N GLU A 115 11.33 -27.78 -5.04
CA GLU A 115 11.84 -27.79 -6.41
C GLU A 115 11.25 -26.62 -7.21
N PRO A 116 11.98 -26.10 -8.22
CA PRO A 116 11.46 -25.05 -9.10
C PRO A 116 10.18 -25.47 -9.81
N VAL A 117 9.22 -24.54 -9.89
CA VAL A 117 7.94 -24.78 -10.55
C VAL A 117 8.00 -24.23 -11.99
N PRO A 118 7.73 -25.04 -13.03
CA PRO A 118 7.74 -24.57 -14.42
C PRO A 118 6.65 -23.54 -14.73
N ASP A 119 5.45 -23.73 -14.15
CA ASP A 119 4.32 -22.81 -14.27
C ASP A 119 3.94 -22.27 -12.89
N TYR A 120 4.55 -21.14 -12.56
CA TYR A 120 4.33 -20.49 -11.26
C TYR A 120 2.97 -19.81 -11.17
N VAL A 121 2.36 -19.39 -12.28
CA VAL A 121 1.00 -18.82 -12.30
C VAL A 121 0.03 -19.88 -11.81
N LYS A 122 0.10 -21.09 -12.40
CA LYS A 122 -0.72 -22.22 -11.96
C LYS A 122 -0.43 -22.60 -10.51
N ALA A 123 0.83 -22.64 -10.10
CA ALA A 123 1.13 -22.94 -8.71
C ALA A 123 0.61 -21.88 -7.72
N VAL A 124 0.55 -20.60 -8.09
CA VAL A 124 -0.11 -19.56 -7.28
C VAL A 124 -1.60 -19.86 -7.15
N VAL A 125 -2.29 -20.16 -8.25
CA VAL A 125 -3.72 -20.53 -8.25
C VAL A 125 -3.96 -21.77 -7.38
N ASP A 126 -3.22 -22.84 -7.60
CA ASP A 126 -3.35 -24.10 -6.85
C ASP A 126 -3.12 -23.89 -5.35
N THR A 127 -2.16 -23.03 -4.98
CA THR A 127 -1.89 -22.72 -3.57
C THR A 127 -3.00 -21.89 -2.95
N ALA A 128 -3.53 -20.89 -3.67
CA ALA A 128 -4.65 -20.10 -3.18
C ALA A 128 -5.90 -20.98 -2.95
N LEU A 129 -6.17 -21.93 -3.85
CA LEU A 129 -7.28 -22.89 -3.71
C LEU A 129 -7.07 -23.87 -2.54
N LYS A 130 -5.84 -24.36 -2.35
CA LYS A 130 -5.49 -25.19 -1.19
C LYS A 130 -5.68 -24.43 0.12
N ILE A 131 -5.22 -23.19 0.20
CA ILE A 131 -5.40 -22.33 1.37
C ILE A 131 -6.90 -22.10 1.61
N HIS A 132 -7.66 -21.74 0.57
CA HIS A 132 -9.11 -21.53 0.68
C HIS A 132 -9.86 -22.76 1.23
N SER A 133 -9.43 -23.97 0.85
CA SER A 133 -10.13 -25.20 1.22
C SER A 133 -9.75 -25.74 2.61
N ASN A 134 -8.51 -25.51 3.06
CA ASN A 134 -7.95 -26.21 4.23
C ASN A 134 -7.57 -25.28 5.39
N GLU A 135 -7.45 -23.97 5.14
CA GLU A 135 -6.96 -23.03 6.13
C GLU A 135 -8.08 -22.15 6.71
N GLU A 136 -7.86 -21.69 7.94
CA GLU A 136 -8.74 -20.79 8.69
C GLU A 136 -9.04 -19.46 7.95
N PRO A 137 -10.11 -18.73 8.33
CA PRO A 137 -10.49 -17.47 7.68
C PRO A 137 -9.35 -16.44 7.63
N GLY A 138 -9.19 -15.83 6.47
CA GLY A 138 -8.18 -14.81 6.21
C GLY A 138 -8.03 -14.60 4.71
N ASP A 139 -7.76 -13.35 4.31
CA ASP A 139 -7.60 -13.02 2.90
C ASP A 139 -6.19 -13.40 2.42
N ILE A 140 -6.07 -13.66 1.11
CA ILE A 140 -4.84 -14.11 0.47
C ILE A 140 -4.30 -12.97 -0.40
N LEU A 141 -3.00 -12.69 -0.29
CA LEU A 141 -2.26 -11.84 -1.20
C LEU A 141 -1.20 -12.69 -1.93
N ALA A 142 -1.20 -12.68 -3.25
CA ALA A 142 -0.17 -13.35 -4.03
C ALA A 142 0.43 -12.41 -5.05
N PHE A 143 1.72 -12.58 -5.31
CA PHE A 143 2.48 -11.73 -6.22
C PHE A 143 2.85 -12.47 -7.51
N LEU A 144 2.62 -11.81 -8.64
CA LEU A 144 3.03 -12.23 -9.98
C LEU A 144 3.76 -11.07 -10.68
N THR A 145 4.46 -11.35 -11.77
CA THR A 145 5.40 -10.37 -12.34
C THR A 145 4.71 -9.41 -13.32
N GLY A 146 3.77 -9.92 -14.12
CA GLY A 146 3.11 -9.18 -15.19
C GLY A 146 1.59 -9.08 -15.06
N MET A 147 1.01 -8.09 -15.73
CA MET A 147 -0.45 -7.93 -15.86
C MET A 147 -1.10 -9.18 -16.47
N ASP A 148 -0.53 -9.71 -17.56
CA ASP A 148 -1.07 -10.90 -18.25
C ASP A 148 -1.07 -12.14 -17.34
N GLU A 149 -0.13 -12.23 -16.41
CA GLU A 149 -0.08 -13.32 -15.42
C GLU A 149 -1.15 -13.13 -14.34
N VAL A 150 -1.31 -11.90 -13.84
CA VAL A 150 -2.35 -11.54 -12.89
C VAL A 150 -3.73 -11.86 -13.46
N ASP A 151 -4.02 -11.41 -14.68
CA ASP A 151 -5.33 -11.61 -15.32
C ASP A 151 -5.61 -13.09 -15.59
N ARG A 152 -4.59 -13.85 -16.01
CA ARG A 152 -4.71 -15.32 -16.16
C ARG A 152 -5.01 -16.00 -14.83
N ALA A 153 -4.27 -15.67 -13.76
CA ALA A 153 -4.50 -16.25 -12.44
C ALA A 153 -5.90 -15.93 -11.90
N VAL A 154 -6.33 -14.66 -12.03
CA VAL A 154 -7.67 -14.22 -11.62
C VAL A 154 -8.76 -14.93 -12.41
N SER A 155 -8.57 -15.13 -13.71
CA SER A 155 -9.54 -15.85 -14.56
C SER A 155 -9.68 -17.30 -14.11
N LEU A 156 -8.56 -18.01 -13.92
CA LEU A 156 -8.57 -19.39 -13.41
C LEU A 156 -9.23 -19.49 -12.03
N LEU A 157 -8.96 -18.54 -11.12
CA LEU A 157 -9.59 -18.52 -9.80
C LEU A 157 -11.10 -18.25 -9.88
N LYS A 158 -11.56 -17.44 -10.83
CA LYS A 158 -12.99 -17.17 -11.04
C LYS A 158 -13.73 -18.41 -11.54
N GLU A 159 -13.14 -19.15 -12.49
CA GLU A 159 -13.68 -20.42 -12.96
C GLU A 159 -13.88 -21.40 -11.78
N HIS A 160 -12.91 -21.49 -10.88
CA HIS A 160 -13.04 -22.32 -9.68
C HIS A 160 -14.06 -21.76 -8.68
N ALA A 161 -14.19 -20.43 -8.57
CA ALA A 161 -15.15 -19.79 -7.69
C ALA A 161 -16.61 -20.11 -8.08
N GLU A 162 -16.88 -20.26 -9.38
CA GLU A 162 -18.21 -20.65 -9.89
C GLU A 162 -18.59 -22.10 -9.54
N LEU A 163 -17.58 -22.97 -9.32
CA LEU A 163 -17.78 -24.37 -8.94
C LEU A 163 -18.03 -24.57 -7.43
N ILE A 164 -17.89 -23.51 -6.63
CA ILE A 164 -18.10 -23.58 -5.18
C ILE A 164 -19.59 -23.76 -4.88
N LYS A 165 -19.94 -24.89 -4.24
CA LYS A 165 -21.31 -25.23 -3.85
C LYS A 165 -21.91 -24.21 -2.87
N GLU A 166 -23.23 -24.06 -2.92
CA GLU A 166 -23.97 -23.26 -1.95
C GLU A 166 -23.69 -23.71 -0.51
N GLY A 167 -23.61 -22.73 0.41
CA GLY A 167 -23.29 -22.95 1.82
C GLY A 167 -21.79 -23.08 2.15
N LYS A 168 -20.90 -23.17 1.16
CA LYS A 168 -19.45 -23.09 1.37
C LYS A 168 -18.95 -21.64 1.35
N GLN A 169 -17.77 -21.41 1.92
CA GLN A 169 -17.10 -20.12 1.84
C GLN A 169 -16.86 -19.77 0.37
N LYS A 170 -17.25 -18.57 -0.06
CA LYS A 170 -17.05 -18.11 -1.44
C LYS A 170 -15.63 -17.59 -1.64
N LEU A 171 -15.20 -17.54 -2.89
CA LEU A 171 -13.92 -16.97 -3.29
C LEU A 171 -14.16 -15.69 -4.11
N MET A 172 -13.43 -14.62 -3.80
CA MET A 172 -13.48 -13.35 -4.53
C MET A 172 -12.08 -12.99 -5.05
N PRO A 173 -11.73 -13.40 -6.29
CA PRO A 173 -10.45 -13.06 -6.91
C PRO A 173 -10.45 -11.62 -7.43
N LEU A 174 -9.41 -10.85 -7.09
CA LEU A 174 -9.24 -9.45 -7.51
C LEU A 174 -7.84 -9.21 -8.08
N PRO A 175 -7.72 -8.58 -9.27
CA PRO A 175 -6.43 -8.17 -9.81
C PRO A 175 -5.94 -6.86 -9.19
N MET A 176 -4.62 -6.67 -9.12
CA MET A 176 -4.01 -5.43 -8.68
C MET A 176 -2.70 -5.12 -9.44
N TYR A 177 -2.78 -4.21 -10.41
CA TYR A 177 -1.62 -3.72 -11.18
C TYR A 177 -1.83 -2.28 -11.66
N GLY A 178 -0.79 -1.66 -12.21
CA GLY A 178 -0.70 -0.20 -12.34
C GLY A 178 -1.59 0.42 -13.40
N SER A 179 -1.85 -0.31 -14.49
CA SER A 179 -2.74 0.09 -15.59
C SER A 179 -4.22 -0.14 -15.29
N LEU A 180 -4.56 -0.81 -14.18
CA LEU A 180 -5.94 -1.07 -13.79
C LEU A 180 -6.68 0.27 -13.50
N PRO A 181 -7.94 0.46 -13.93
CA PRO A 181 -8.71 1.66 -13.61
C PRO A 181 -8.80 1.89 -12.09
N ASN A 182 -8.84 3.15 -11.66
CA ASN A 182 -8.81 3.50 -10.24
C ASN A 182 -9.95 2.85 -9.44
N ASN A 183 -11.18 2.86 -9.99
CA ASN A 183 -12.33 2.23 -9.37
C ASN A 183 -12.14 0.71 -9.15
N ASP A 184 -11.40 0.05 -10.04
CA ASP A 184 -11.10 -1.39 -9.92
C ASP A 184 -9.96 -1.65 -8.93
N GLN A 185 -8.93 -0.78 -8.91
CA GLN A 185 -7.88 -0.84 -7.89
C GLN A 185 -8.45 -0.67 -6.48
N LEU A 186 -9.45 0.20 -6.30
CA LEU A 186 -10.05 0.43 -5.00
C LEU A 186 -10.81 -0.79 -4.44
N LYS A 187 -11.24 -1.73 -5.30
CA LYS A 187 -11.97 -2.94 -4.89
C LYS A 187 -11.19 -3.81 -3.91
N VAL A 188 -9.85 -3.81 -3.98
CA VAL A 188 -9.02 -4.62 -3.07
C VAL A 188 -9.11 -4.15 -1.62
N PHE A 189 -9.49 -2.89 -1.38
CA PHE A 189 -9.67 -2.33 -0.04
C PHE A 189 -11.07 -2.56 0.53
N TRP A 190 -12.04 -2.93 -0.31
CA TRP A 190 -13.40 -3.15 0.17
C TRP A 190 -13.49 -4.40 1.04
N LYS A 191 -14.40 -4.33 2.01
CA LYS A 191 -14.73 -5.47 2.86
C LYS A 191 -15.39 -6.55 2.00
N ALA A 192 -14.86 -7.77 2.07
CA ALA A 192 -15.47 -8.90 1.38
C ALA A 192 -16.87 -9.18 1.98
N PRO A 193 -17.83 -9.68 1.18
CA PRO A 193 -19.11 -10.15 1.70
C PRO A 193 -18.95 -11.23 2.77
N ASN A 194 -19.99 -11.44 3.58
CA ASN A 194 -19.96 -12.47 4.62
C ASN A 194 -19.63 -13.85 4.02
N ASN A 195 -18.82 -14.61 4.74
CA ASN A 195 -18.36 -15.95 4.33
C ASN A 195 -17.70 -15.97 2.94
N THR A 196 -16.93 -14.93 2.61
CA THR A 196 -16.18 -14.82 1.35
C THR A 196 -14.71 -14.52 1.64
N ARG A 197 -13.80 -15.30 1.05
CA ARG A 197 -12.36 -15.08 1.10
C ARG A 197 -11.93 -14.25 -0.11
N LYS A 198 -11.28 -13.11 0.13
CA LYS A 198 -10.69 -12.29 -0.93
C LYS A 198 -9.31 -12.86 -1.28
N VAL A 199 -9.06 -12.97 -2.58
CA VAL A 199 -7.75 -13.38 -3.11
C VAL A 199 -7.26 -12.27 -4.02
N VAL A 200 -6.30 -11.49 -3.55
CA VAL A 200 -5.70 -10.40 -4.32
C VAL A 200 -4.46 -10.93 -5.02
N ILE A 201 -4.45 -10.86 -6.35
CA ILE A 201 -3.28 -11.18 -7.17
C ILE A 201 -2.68 -9.87 -7.66
N ALA A 202 -1.48 -9.55 -7.21
CA ALA A 202 -0.85 -8.26 -7.41
C ALA A 202 0.49 -8.36 -8.14
N THR A 203 0.89 -7.28 -8.81
CA THR A 203 2.31 -7.06 -9.13
C THR A 203 3.04 -6.40 -7.96
N ASN A 204 4.34 -6.18 -8.09
CA ASN A 204 5.21 -5.46 -7.13
C ASN A 204 4.70 -4.07 -6.69
N ILE A 205 3.63 -3.56 -7.30
CA ILE A 205 2.92 -2.35 -6.86
C ILE A 205 2.37 -2.49 -5.43
N ALA A 206 1.99 -3.69 -5.01
CA ALA A 206 1.46 -3.93 -3.65
C ALA A 206 2.55 -4.16 -2.59
N GLU A 207 3.82 -4.37 -2.97
CA GLU A 207 4.86 -4.86 -2.06
C GLU A 207 5.24 -3.85 -0.96
N THR A 208 5.23 -2.56 -1.25
CA THR A 208 5.79 -1.55 -0.31
C THR A 208 4.94 -0.31 -0.07
N SER A 209 3.80 -0.13 -0.76
CA SER A 209 3.03 1.12 -0.63
C SER A 209 1.57 0.92 -0.26
N ILE A 210 1.13 -0.32 -0.05
CA ILE A 210 -0.29 -0.60 0.17
C ILE A 210 -0.45 -1.71 1.21
N THR A 211 -1.15 -1.41 2.30
CA THR A 211 -1.64 -2.42 3.25
C THR A 211 -3.08 -2.76 2.93
N ILE A 212 -3.33 -4.01 2.52
CA ILE A 212 -4.67 -4.54 2.32
C ILE A 212 -5.17 -5.10 3.65
N PRO A 213 -6.34 -4.69 4.15
CA PRO A 213 -6.86 -5.21 5.41
C PRO A 213 -7.17 -6.70 5.31
N ASN A 214 -6.99 -7.42 6.42
CA ASN A 214 -7.29 -8.85 6.60
C ASN A 214 -6.44 -9.84 5.80
N ILE A 215 -5.33 -9.42 5.19
CA ILE A 215 -4.38 -10.38 4.62
C ILE A 215 -3.74 -11.19 5.75
N VAL A 216 -3.91 -12.51 5.69
CA VAL A 216 -3.32 -13.48 6.64
C VAL A 216 -2.32 -14.39 5.92
N TYR A 217 -2.53 -14.65 4.63
CA TYR A 217 -1.69 -15.51 3.82
C TYR A 217 -1.03 -14.71 2.70
N SER A 218 0.29 -14.84 2.56
CA SER A 218 1.05 -14.20 1.47
C SER A 218 1.83 -15.23 0.67
N LYS A 219 1.82 -15.12 -0.66
CA LYS A 219 2.64 -15.94 -1.56
C LYS A 219 3.47 -15.07 -2.50
N ASN A 220 4.79 -15.16 -2.35
CA ASN A 220 5.75 -14.55 -3.26
C ASN A 220 6.32 -15.59 -4.22
N TYR A 221 6.55 -15.16 -5.46
CA TYR A 221 7.41 -15.87 -6.40
C TYR A 221 8.66 -15.00 -6.58
N ALA A 222 9.76 -15.43 -5.97
CA ALA A 222 11.08 -14.81 -6.08
C ALA A 222 12.04 -15.82 -6.71
#